data_AF-A0A5N5I8T4-F1
#
_entry.id   AF-A0A5N5I8T4-F1
#
_cell.length_a   1.000
_cell.length_b   1.000
_cell.length_c   1.000
_cell.angle_alpha   90.00
_cell.angle_beta   90.00
_cell.angle_gamma   90.00
#
_symmetry.space_group_name_H-M   'P 1'
#
loop_
_entity.id
_entity.type
_entity.pdbx_description
1 polymer ?
#
loop_
_entity_poly.entity_id
_entity_poly.type
_entity_poly.pdbx_seq_one_letter_code
_entity_poly.pdbx_strand_id
1 'polypeptide(L)'
;MPESDVPVGGSCDTIGARNSLGPKFLAAIGAHEYFSPEMWRAALTELVATASLVFSLTSSIISCLDSGEVDPKLLVPISVFIIAFLLLLVTVPLSGGHMSPVFTFIAALKGAITLARASVYILAQCFGSVLGFLIMKTVMDQHAVKEYSLGGCTIHGSGPTSGVGTQTALVLEVACTFVVLFVGVTVAFDKRRSKELGLPMVCVVVAGSMALAVFVSVTVTGRSGYAGVGLNPARCLGAALLQGGILWDGHWVFWVGPILACSVYHCLSLNLPRQNLTSVEEECEIMKGERNV
;
A
#
# COMPACT_ATOMS: atom_id res chain seq x y z
N MET A 1 5.96 50.89 42.77
CA MET A 1 4.76 51.51 42.16
C MET A 1 4.67 52.95 42.64
N PRO A 2 4.26 53.92 41.80
CA PRO A 2 3.61 53.79 40.48
C PRO A 2 4.59 54.15 39.33
N GLU A 3 4.58 53.48 38.16
CA GLU A 3 3.61 53.54 37.05
C GLU A 3 3.46 54.92 36.40
N SER A 4 4.00 55.03 35.18
CA SER A 4 3.65 56.05 34.18
C SER A 4 3.69 55.41 32.80
N ASP A 5 2.50 55.10 32.30
CA ASP A 5 2.18 54.73 30.91
C ASP A 5 2.31 55.91 29.94
N VAL A 6 2.25 55.59 28.62
CA VAL A 6 1.78 56.37 27.44
C VAL A 6 2.84 56.41 26.29
N PRO A 7 2.48 56.26 24.98
CA PRO A 7 1.52 55.37 24.32
C PRO A 7 2.09 54.66 23.06
N VAL A 8 1.23 53.85 22.44
CA VAL A 8 1.33 53.10 21.17
C VAL A 8 1.55 53.98 19.93
N GLY A 9 2.35 53.51 18.97
CA GLY A 9 2.23 53.86 17.54
C GLY A 9 3.48 53.66 16.68
N GLY A 10 3.47 52.72 15.73
CA GLY A 10 4.53 52.64 14.71
C GLY A 10 4.55 51.40 13.82
N SER A 11 3.75 51.42 12.75
CA SER A 11 3.84 50.69 11.46
C SER A 11 4.11 49.18 11.46
N CYS A 12 3.04 48.42 11.18
CA CYS A 12 3.13 47.07 10.62
C CYS A 12 3.37 47.22 9.10
N ASP A 13 4.63 47.16 8.68
CA ASP A 13 4.98 47.13 7.27
C ASP A 13 4.50 45.82 6.65
N THR A 14 3.60 45.98 5.69
CA THR A 14 3.03 44.93 4.84
C THR A 14 4.11 44.36 3.93
N ILE A 15 4.86 43.38 4.43
CA ILE A 15 5.73 42.56 3.57
C ILE A 15 4.85 41.58 2.80
N GLY A 16 4.74 41.87 1.50
CA GLY A 16 3.86 41.23 0.55
C GLY A 16 3.96 39.71 0.51
N ALA A 17 2.79 39.12 0.23
CA ALA A 17 2.63 37.74 -0.16
C ALA A 17 3.47 37.41 -1.41
N ARG A 18 4.72 36.96 -1.19
CA ARG A 18 5.52 36.27 -2.20
C ARG A 18 5.35 34.76 -2.02
N ASN A 19 4.61 34.15 -2.94
CA ASN A 19 4.65 32.75 -3.38
C ASN A 19 5.35 31.75 -2.44
N SER A 20 4.63 31.24 -1.44
CA SER A 20 5.10 30.17 -0.53
C SER A 20 5.04 28.75 -1.13
N LEU A 21 4.76 28.63 -2.44
CA LEU A 21 4.65 27.35 -3.12
C LEU A 21 6.03 26.68 -3.36
N GLY A 22 7.09 27.48 -3.54
CA GLY A 22 8.44 27.01 -3.89
C GLY A 22 9.14 26.15 -2.81
N PRO A 23 9.19 26.57 -1.53
CA PRO A 23 9.90 25.83 -0.49
C PRO A 23 9.26 24.47 -0.16
N LYS A 24 7.92 24.41 -0.16
CA LYS A 24 7.16 23.17 0.10
C LYS A 24 7.28 22.16 -1.03
N PHE A 25 7.27 22.63 -2.27
CA PHE A 25 7.45 21.78 -3.45
C PHE A 25 8.87 21.21 -3.55
N LEU A 26 9.89 22.05 -3.30
CA LEU A 26 11.28 21.61 -3.29
C LEU A 26 11.58 20.62 -2.14
N ALA A 27 10.95 20.81 -0.97
CA ALA A 27 11.00 19.84 0.11
C ALA A 27 10.31 18.51 -0.24
N ALA A 28 9.20 18.55 -0.98
CA ALA A 28 8.49 17.34 -1.43
C ALA A 28 9.28 16.49 -2.45
N ILE A 29 10.15 17.12 -3.25
CA ILE A 29 11.04 16.41 -4.18
C ILE A 29 12.06 15.57 -3.40
N GLY A 30 12.64 16.10 -2.31
CA GLY A 30 13.52 15.33 -1.43
C GLY A 30 14.87 14.94 -2.05
N ALA A 31 15.37 15.65 -3.07
CA ALA A 31 16.59 15.25 -3.81
C ALA A 31 17.85 15.07 -2.95
N HIS A 32 17.91 15.71 -1.78
CA HIS A 32 19.01 15.52 -0.81
C HIS A 32 19.05 14.09 -0.24
N GLU A 33 17.93 13.37 -0.23
CA GLU A 33 17.84 12.00 0.29
C GLU A 33 18.67 11.01 -0.53
N TYR A 34 18.96 11.29 -1.81
CA TYR A 34 19.82 10.44 -2.63
C TYR A 34 21.21 10.21 -2.03
N PHE A 35 21.68 11.17 -1.24
CA PHE A 35 22.98 11.12 -0.57
C PHE A 35 22.89 10.57 0.87
N SER A 36 21.69 10.26 1.36
CA SER A 36 21.51 9.72 2.71
C SER A 36 21.75 8.20 2.74
N PRO A 37 22.68 7.69 3.58
CA PRO A 37 22.86 6.26 3.78
C PRO A 37 21.60 5.54 4.28
N GLU A 38 20.77 6.23 5.05
CA GLU A 38 19.52 5.69 5.60
C GLU A 38 18.51 5.38 4.50
N MET A 39 18.44 6.22 3.46
CA MET A 39 17.57 5.98 2.30
C MET A 39 17.95 4.66 1.61
N TRP A 40 19.25 4.42 1.39
CA TRP A 40 19.73 3.21 0.74
C TRP A 40 19.57 1.96 1.60
N ARG A 41 19.75 2.08 2.93
CA ARG A 41 19.45 0.99 3.87
C ARG A 41 17.97 0.62 3.83
N ALA A 42 17.09 1.61 3.85
CA ALA A 42 15.66 1.38 3.78
C ALA A 42 15.22 0.82 2.40
N ALA A 43 15.84 1.27 1.31
CA ALA A 43 15.63 0.71 -0.02
C ALA A 43 16.07 -0.76 -0.12
N LEU A 44 17.20 -1.11 0.49
CA LEU A 44 17.64 -2.50 0.58
C LEU A 44 16.64 -3.35 1.37
N THR A 45 16.11 -2.83 2.48
CA THR A 45 15.02 -3.47 3.22
C THR A 45 13.81 -3.70 2.33
N GLU A 46 13.36 -2.70 1.57
CA GLU A 46 12.23 -2.84 0.63
C GLU A 46 12.49 -3.88 -0.46
N LEU A 47 13.72 -3.96 -0.97
CA LEU A 47 14.12 -4.98 -1.95
C LEU A 47 14.02 -6.39 -1.35
N VAL A 48 14.64 -6.63 -0.19
CA VAL A 48 14.66 -7.94 0.47
C VAL A 48 13.26 -8.34 0.95
N ALA A 49 12.49 -7.39 1.46
CA ALA A 49 11.13 -7.59 1.89
C ALA A 49 10.22 -7.96 0.72
N THR A 50 10.34 -7.26 -0.42
CA THR A 50 9.55 -7.57 -1.62
C THR A 50 9.94 -8.91 -2.23
N ALA A 51 11.24 -9.25 -2.23
CA ALA A 51 11.71 -10.57 -2.67
C ALA A 51 11.12 -11.69 -1.80
N SER A 52 11.18 -11.53 -0.48
CA SER A 52 10.61 -12.46 0.50
C SER A 52 9.09 -12.57 0.37
N LEU A 53 8.40 -11.44 0.19
CA LEU A 53 6.96 -11.39 -0.04
C LEU A 53 6.59 -12.19 -1.28
N VAL A 54 7.22 -11.90 -2.42
CA VAL A 54 6.90 -12.54 -3.70
C VAL A 54 7.19 -14.02 -3.67
N PHE A 55 8.35 -14.43 -3.13
CA PHE A 55 8.74 -15.83 -2.99
C PHE A 55 7.74 -16.61 -2.15
N SER A 56 7.48 -16.16 -0.91
CA SER A 56 6.62 -16.89 0.03
C SER A 56 5.15 -16.84 -0.38
N LEU A 57 4.66 -15.67 -0.80
CA LEU A 57 3.26 -15.49 -1.17
C LEU A 57 2.91 -16.30 -2.41
N THR A 58 3.72 -16.19 -3.47
CA THR A 58 3.35 -16.79 -4.75
C THR A 58 3.52 -18.31 -4.72
N SER A 59 4.55 -18.83 -4.05
CA SER A 59 4.69 -20.27 -3.82
C SER A 59 3.53 -20.84 -2.99
N SER A 60 3.09 -20.12 -1.95
CA SER A 60 1.93 -20.54 -1.14
C SER A 60 0.64 -20.55 -1.96
N ILE A 61 0.42 -19.53 -2.79
CA ILE A 61 -0.76 -19.47 -3.69
C ILE A 61 -0.75 -20.65 -4.65
N ILE A 62 0.36 -20.92 -5.32
CA ILE A 62 0.48 -22.04 -6.26
C ILE A 62 0.22 -23.36 -5.53
N SER A 63 0.81 -23.57 -4.36
CA SER A 63 0.57 -24.75 -3.52
C SER A 63 -0.90 -24.92 -3.14
N CYS A 64 -1.60 -23.82 -2.81
CA CYS A 64 -3.03 -23.86 -2.51
C CYS A 64 -3.90 -24.19 -3.72
N LEU A 65 -3.48 -23.80 -4.93
CA LEU A 65 -4.20 -24.11 -6.17
C LEU A 65 -3.94 -25.56 -6.63
N ASP A 66 -2.74 -26.07 -6.37
CA ASP A 66 -2.29 -27.40 -6.79
C ASP A 66 -2.73 -28.54 -5.84
N SER A 67 -3.16 -28.21 -4.63
CA SER A 67 -3.46 -29.19 -3.58
C SER A 67 -4.64 -30.14 -3.89
N GLY A 68 -5.45 -29.84 -4.92
CA GLY A 68 -6.63 -30.64 -5.27
C GLY A 68 -7.75 -30.59 -4.23
N GLU A 69 -7.64 -29.71 -3.23
CA GLU A 69 -8.63 -29.51 -2.17
C GLU A 69 -9.93 -28.90 -2.72
N VAL A 70 -11.05 -29.27 -2.10
CA VAL A 70 -12.40 -29.01 -2.64
C VAL A 70 -12.80 -27.53 -2.60
N ASP A 71 -12.08 -26.67 -1.85
CA ASP A 71 -12.37 -25.22 -1.79
C ASP A 71 -11.13 -24.36 -1.44
N PRO A 72 -10.20 -24.12 -2.39
CA PRO A 72 -8.97 -23.33 -2.16
C PRO A 72 -9.23 -21.84 -1.88
N LYS A 73 -10.49 -21.40 -1.95
CA LYS A 73 -10.91 -19.99 -1.84
C LYS A 73 -10.59 -19.35 -0.48
N LEU A 74 -10.51 -20.15 0.58
CA LEU A 74 -10.19 -19.68 1.94
C LEU A 74 -8.69 -19.79 2.25
N LEU A 75 -7.99 -20.76 1.67
CA LEU A 75 -6.57 -20.98 1.91
C LEU A 75 -5.73 -19.81 1.39
N VAL A 76 -6.02 -19.34 0.17
CA VAL A 76 -5.27 -18.23 -0.46
C VAL A 76 -5.33 -16.94 0.40
N PRO A 77 -6.51 -16.42 0.82
CA PRO A 77 -6.59 -15.26 1.72
C PRO A 77 -5.88 -15.46 3.06
N ILE A 78 -5.94 -16.66 3.65
CA ILE A 78 -5.26 -16.96 4.93
C ILE A 78 -3.74 -16.88 4.74
N SER A 79 -3.21 -17.45 3.65
CA SER A 79 -1.78 -17.33 3.31
C SER A 79 -1.37 -15.88 3.09
N VAL A 80 -2.18 -15.10 2.37
CA VAL A 80 -1.96 -13.65 2.18
C VAL A 80 -1.87 -12.94 3.53
N PHE A 81 -2.82 -13.22 4.44
CA PHE A 81 -2.85 -12.61 5.77
C PHE A 81 -1.58 -12.91 6.56
N ILE A 82 -1.22 -14.19 6.71
CA ILE A 82 -0.09 -14.62 7.54
C ILE A 82 1.22 -14.02 7.02
N ILE A 83 1.47 -14.15 5.71
CA ILE A 83 2.73 -13.72 5.10
C ILE A 83 2.86 -12.21 5.17
N ALA A 84 1.79 -11.48 4.80
CA ALA A 84 1.82 -10.02 4.85
C ALA A 84 1.96 -9.50 6.28
N PHE A 85 1.24 -10.09 7.26
CA PHE A 85 1.34 -9.70 8.66
C PHE A 85 2.77 -9.83 9.19
N LEU A 86 3.42 -10.98 8.98
CA LEU A 86 4.78 -11.23 9.46
C LEU A 86 5.79 -10.28 8.83
N LEU A 87 5.70 -10.07 7.51
CA LEU A 87 6.61 -9.16 6.82
C LEU A 87 6.38 -7.71 7.21
N LEU A 88 5.13 -7.26 7.34
CA LEU A 88 4.82 -5.91 7.82
C LEU A 88 5.38 -5.68 9.24
N LEU A 89 5.18 -6.63 10.15
CA LEU A 89 5.64 -6.52 11.54
C LEU A 89 7.15 -6.27 11.62
N VAL A 90 7.94 -6.92 10.75
CA VAL A 90 9.39 -6.78 10.70
C VAL A 90 9.82 -5.52 9.94
N THR A 91 9.15 -5.18 8.84
CA THR A 91 9.65 -4.18 7.88
C THR A 91 9.14 -2.77 8.15
N VAL A 92 7.98 -2.62 8.81
CA VAL A 92 7.42 -1.30 9.15
C VAL A 92 8.40 -0.45 9.97
N PRO A 93 9.08 -0.97 11.03
CA PRO A 93 10.07 -0.19 11.77
C PRO A 93 11.34 0.15 10.99
N LEU A 94 11.64 -0.58 9.92
CA LEU A 94 12.91 -0.50 9.19
C LEU A 94 12.85 0.42 7.98
N SER A 95 11.77 0.32 7.19
CA SER A 95 11.60 1.10 5.94
C SER A 95 10.24 1.81 5.84
N GLY A 96 9.29 1.48 6.70
CA GLY A 96 7.87 1.75 6.52
C GLY A 96 7.08 0.56 5.98
N GLY A 97 7.77 -0.51 5.55
CA GLY A 97 7.17 -1.80 5.17
C GLY A 97 6.20 -1.70 3.99
N HIS A 98 6.57 -0.97 2.93
CA HIS A 98 5.66 -0.73 1.81
C HIS A 98 5.53 -1.97 0.93
N MET A 99 6.65 -2.59 0.53
CA MET A 99 6.75 -3.83 -0.28
C MET A 99 5.93 -3.83 -1.59
N SER A 100 5.42 -2.68 -1.99
CA SER A 100 4.50 -2.50 -3.10
C SER A 100 4.56 -1.05 -3.59
N PRO A 101 4.60 -0.84 -4.91
CA PRO A 101 4.49 0.49 -5.49
C PRO A 101 3.20 1.21 -5.08
N VAL A 102 2.12 0.49 -4.78
CA VAL A 102 0.84 1.08 -4.33
C VAL A 102 1.00 1.81 -3.00
N PHE A 103 1.52 1.11 -1.98
CA PHE A 103 1.72 1.67 -0.64
C PHE A 103 2.75 2.79 -0.66
N THR A 104 3.78 2.67 -1.50
CA THR A 104 4.77 3.73 -1.70
C THR A 104 4.16 4.97 -2.36
N PHE A 105 3.36 4.78 -3.39
CA PHE A 105 2.72 5.88 -4.11
C PHE A 105 1.71 6.62 -3.21
N ILE A 106 0.86 5.90 -2.47
CA ILE A 106 -0.08 6.56 -1.54
C ILE A 106 0.64 7.25 -0.38
N ALA A 107 1.74 6.69 0.12
CA ALA A 107 2.57 7.35 1.14
C ALA A 107 3.15 8.67 0.61
N ALA A 108 3.59 8.70 -0.65
CA ALA A 108 4.06 9.92 -1.31
C ALA A 108 2.91 10.94 -1.49
N LEU A 109 1.73 10.50 -1.95
CA LEU A 109 0.55 11.38 -2.10
C LEU A 109 0.10 11.97 -0.75
N LYS A 110 0.17 11.20 0.33
CA LYS A 110 -0.14 11.68 1.69
C LYS A 110 1.01 12.49 2.32
N GLY A 111 2.12 12.68 1.61
CA GLY A 111 3.29 13.44 2.09
C GLY A 111 4.05 12.76 3.23
N ALA A 112 3.88 11.46 3.41
CA ALA A 112 4.59 10.68 4.43
C ALA A 112 6.02 10.32 4.02
N ILE A 113 6.29 10.27 2.71
CA ILE A 113 7.62 10.15 2.12
C ILE A 113 7.77 11.15 0.98
N THR A 114 9.02 11.50 0.63
CA THR A 114 9.31 12.34 -0.52
C THR A 114 9.20 11.58 -1.84
N LEU A 115 9.11 12.32 -2.94
CA LEU A 115 9.10 11.73 -4.29
C LEU A 115 10.41 11.01 -4.63
N ALA A 116 11.56 11.53 -4.20
CA ALA A 116 12.85 10.87 -4.35
C ALA A 116 12.84 9.50 -3.66
N ARG A 117 12.45 9.42 -2.38
CA ARG A 117 12.35 8.15 -1.66
C ARG A 117 11.36 7.19 -2.32
N ALA A 118 10.22 7.70 -2.75
CA ALA A 118 9.21 6.90 -3.44
C ALA A 118 9.78 6.25 -4.72
N SER A 119 10.53 7.01 -5.53
CA SER A 119 11.16 6.49 -6.75
C SER A 119 12.15 5.35 -6.45
N VAL A 120 13.00 5.52 -5.43
CA VAL A 120 14.00 4.52 -5.04
C VAL A 120 13.33 3.26 -4.49
N TYR A 121 12.29 3.42 -3.66
CA TYR A 121 11.51 2.30 -3.12
C TYR A 121 10.82 1.50 -4.23
N ILE A 122 10.17 2.17 -5.20
CA ILE A 122 9.50 1.48 -6.32
C ILE A 122 10.52 0.67 -7.13
N LEU A 123 11.70 1.23 -7.42
CA LEU A 123 12.75 0.50 -8.11
C LEU A 123 13.23 -0.71 -7.30
N ALA A 124 13.52 -0.51 -6.01
CA ALA A 124 13.93 -1.57 -5.10
C ALA A 124 12.89 -2.70 -5.01
N GLN A 125 11.60 -2.37 -4.95
CA GLN A 125 10.49 -3.34 -4.95
C GLN A 125 10.42 -4.11 -6.26
N CYS A 126 10.58 -3.44 -7.41
CA CYS A 126 10.60 -4.12 -8.71
C CYS A 126 11.78 -5.09 -8.83
N PHE A 127 12.99 -4.68 -8.44
CA PHE A 127 14.16 -5.57 -8.40
C PHE A 127 13.97 -6.72 -7.40
N GLY A 128 13.43 -6.43 -6.22
CA GLY A 128 13.09 -7.43 -5.21
C GLY A 128 12.12 -8.47 -5.75
N SER A 129 11.06 -8.04 -6.46
CA SER A 129 10.11 -8.96 -7.07
C SER A 129 10.76 -9.87 -8.11
N VAL A 130 11.59 -9.32 -9.01
CA VAL A 130 12.34 -10.14 -9.98
C VAL A 130 13.23 -11.16 -9.27
N LEU A 131 13.95 -10.75 -8.22
CA LEU A 131 14.80 -11.65 -7.44
C LEU A 131 13.99 -12.77 -6.76
N GLY A 132 12.85 -12.43 -6.15
CA GLY A 132 11.96 -13.41 -5.51
C GLY A 132 11.45 -14.46 -6.49
N PHE A 133 11.01 -14.04 -7.69
CA PHE A 133 10.59 -14.96 -8.73
C PHE A 133 11.74 -15.75 -9.35
N LEU A 134 12.94 -15.17 -9.46
CA LEU A 134 14.13 -15.90 -9.91
C LEU A 134 14.45 -17.07 -8.96
N ILE A 135 14.45 -16.81 -7.64
CA ILE A 135 14.65 -17.85 -6.63
C ILE A 135 13.52 -18.89 -6.71
N MET A 136 12.27 -18.46 -6.84
CA MET A 136 11.15 -19.39 -6.95
C MET A 136 11.26 -20.28 -8.20
N LYS A 137 11.63 -19.72 -9.36
CA LYS A 137 11.78 -20.46 -10.62
C LYS A 137 12.87 -21.52 -10.58
N THR A 138 13.92 -21.33 -9.76
CA THR A 138 15.00 -22.31 -9.62
C THR A 138 14.66 -23.46 -8.68
N VAL A 139 13.82 -23.24 -7.66
CA VAL A 139 13.48 -24.26 -6.66
C VAL A 139 12.17 -24.98 -6.94
N MET A 140 11.24 -24.34 -7.66
CA MET A 140 9.91 -24.88 -7.91
C MET A 140 9.91 -25.89 -9.06
N ASP A 141 9.02 -26.86 -8.99
CA ASP A 141 8.84 -27.85 -10.05
C ASP A 141 8.48 -27.19 -11.38
N GLN A 142 9.12 -27.65 -12.46
CA GLN A 142 9.00 -27.01 -13.78
C GLN A 142 7.62 -27.21 -14.41
N HIS A 143 6.86 -28.22 -13.99
CA HIS A 143 5.46 -28.39 -14.38
C HIS A 143 4.62 -27.27 -13.77
N ALA A 144 4.69 -27.09 -12.44
CA ALA A 144 3.95 -26.05 -11.73
C ALA A 144 4.30 -24.64 -12.22
N VAL A 145 5.57 -24.37 -12.51
CA VAL A 145 6.02 -23.09 -13.08
C VAL A 145 5.33 -22.78 -14.41
N LYS A 146 5.19 -23.77 -15.29
CA LYS A 146 4.53 -23.59 -16.60
C LYS A 146 3.02 -23.49 -16.45
N GLU A 147 2.43 -24.39 -15.67
CA GLU A 147 0.99 -24.50 -15.49
C GLU A 147 0.39 -23.23 -14.88
N TYR A 148 1.01 -22.71 -13.82
CA TYR A 148 0.53 -21.52 -13.12
C TYR A 148 1.20 -20.22 -13.61
N SER A 149 1.98 -20.26 -14.70
CA SER A 149 2.73 -19.11 -15.21
C SER A 149 3.54 -18.38 -14.12
N LEU A 150 4.23 -19.16 -13.29
CA LEU A 150 4.99 -18.68 -12.13
C LEU A 150 4.13 -17.89 -11.12
N GLY A 151 2.82 -18.08 -11.11
CA GLY A 151 1.85 -17.35 -10.28
C GLY A 151 1.72 -15.87 -10.65
N GLY A 152 2.10 -15.49 -11.88
CA GLY A 152 1.96 -14.14 -12.41
C GLY A 152 0.51 -13.68 -12.55
N CYS A 153 0.32 -12.37 -12.70
CA CYS A 153 -1.00 -11.77 -12.86
C CYS A 153 -1.49 -11.93 -14.32
N THR A 154 -2.65 -12.55 -14.54
CA THR A 154 -3.20 -12.78 -15.89
C THR A 154 -4.58 -12.13 -16.05
N ILE A 155 -4.84 -11.60 -17.25
CA ILE A 155 -6.13 -10.98 -17.63
C ILE A 155 -6.87 -11.86 -18.64
N HIS A 156 -6.12 -12.57 -19.47
CA HIS A 156 -6.65 -13.56 -20.39
C HIS A 156 -5.96 -14.90 -20.14
N GLY A 157 -6.72 -15.99 -20.23
CA GLY A 157 -6.22 -17.34 -20.01
C GLY A 157 -7.34 -18.35 -19.91
N SER A 158 -7.04 -19.58 -20.31
CA SER A 158 -7.92 -20.75 -20.25
C SER A 158 -7.20 -21.86 -19.49
N GLY A 159 -7.91 -22.58 -18.61
CA GLY A 159 -7.33 -23.61 -17.74
C GLY A 159 -6.96 -23.08 -16.34
N PRO A 160 -5.89 -23.59 -15.71
CA PRO A 160 -5.47 -23.25 -14.33
C PRO A 160 -5.10 -21.77 -14.12
N THR A 161 -4.88 -21.01 -15.20
CA THR A 161 -4.56 -19.58 -15.21
C THR A 161 -5.72 -18.74 -15.75
N SER A 162 -6.92 -18.97 -15.24
CA SER A 162 -8.12 -18.24 -15.69
C SER A 162 -8.02 -16.75 -15.33
N GLY A 163 -7.69 -15.92 -16.32
CA GLY A 163 -7.76 -14.46 -16.17
C GLY A 163 -9.20 -13.97 -16.15
N VAL A 164 -9.43 -12.68 -15.92
CA VAL A 164 -10.73 -12.02 -16.11
C VAL A 164 -10.57 -10.92 -17.14
N GLY A 165 -11.52 -10.78 -18.07
CA GLY A 165 -11.39 -9.83 -19.19
C GLY A 165 -10.98 -8.42 -18.73
N THR A 166 -10.24 -7.70 -19.57
CA THR A 166 -9.52 -6.46 -19.20
C THR A 166 -10.33 -5.46 -18.40
N GLN A 167 -11.60 -5.21 -18.78
CA GLN A 167 -12.46 -4.28 -18.06
C GLN A 167 -12.78 -4.77 -16.64
N THR A 168 -13.11 -6.06 -16.49
CA THR A 168 -13.37 -6.69 -15.18
C THR A 168 -12.11 -6.67 -14.33
N ALA A 169 -10.94 -6.99 -14.90
CA ALA A 169 -9.66 -6.93 -14.20
C ALA A 169 -9.39 -5.51 -13.67
N LEU A 170 -9.58 -4.48 -14.50
CA LEU A 170 -9.35 -3.10 -14.10
C LEU A 170 -10.30 -2.66 -12.98
N VAL A 171 -11.59 -2.96 -13.09
CA VAL A 171 -12.57 -2.62 -12.05
C VAL A 171 -12.22 -3.33 -10.74
N LEU A 172 -11.83 -4.60 -10.78
CA LEU A 172 -11.41 -5.35 -9.60
C LEU A 172 -10.13 -4.78 -8.98
N GLU A 173 -9.10 -4.49 -9.77
CA GLU A 173 -7.86 -3.87 -9.28
C GLU A 173 -8.15 -2.53 -8.59
N VAL A 174 -8.99 -1.67 -9.18
CA VAL A 174 -9.37 -0.39 -8.59
C VAL A 174 -10.13 -0.60 -7.28
N ALA A 175 -11.18 -1.43 -7.30
CA ALA A 175 -12.08 -1.61 -6.15
C ALA A 175 -11.38 -2.30 -4.97
N CYS A 176 -10.68 -3.40 -5.22
CA CYS A 176 -9.96 -4.14 -4.20
C CYS A 176 -8.80 -3.32 -3.63
N THR A 177 -8.02 -2.63 -4.48
CA THR A 177 -6.96 -1.73 -3.98
C THR A 177 -7.57 -0.60 -3.14
N PHE A 178 -8.68 -0.02 -3.58
CA PHE A 178 -9.36 1.02 -2.80
C PHE A 178 -9.79 0.52 -1.42
N VAL A 179 -10.33 -0.70 -1.30
CA VAL A 179 -10.69 -1.30 0.00
C VAL A 179 -9.47 -1.45 0.90
N VAL A 180 -8.35 -1.95 0.37
CA VAL A 180 -7.08 -2.09 1.11
C VAL A 180 -6.61 -0.73 1.62
N LEU A 181 -6.66 0.31 0.79
CA LEU A 181 -6.27 1.66 1.18
C LEU A 181 -7.26 2.26 2.20
N PHE A 182 -8.55 2.10 1.96
CA PHE A 182 -9.58 2.67 2.82
C PHE A 182 -9.56 2.07 4.22
N VAL A 183 -9.36 0.76 4.35
CA VAL A 183 -9.32 0.08 5.64
C VAL A 183 -7.91 0.14 6.25
N GLY A 184 -6.91 -0.39 5.56
CA GLY A 184 -5.55 -0.53 6.07
C GLY A 184 -4.83 0.80 6.23
N VAL A 185 -4.73 1.55 5.13
CA VAL A 185 -3.95 2.81 5.07
C VAL A 185 -4.60 3.91 5.91
N THR A 186 -5.93 3.98 6.00
CA THR A 186 -6.59 4.95 6.91
C THR A 186 -6.21 4.72 8.37
N VAL A 187 -6.15 3.47 8.83
CA VAL A 187 -5.72 3.17 10.21
C VAL A 187 -4.22 3.40 10.39
N ALA A 188 -3.40 3.00 9.42
CA ALA A 188 -1.95 3.14 9.49
C ALA A 188 -1.47 4.61 9.49
N PHE A 189 -2.15 5.50 8.75
CA PHE A 189 -1.78 6.92 8.67
C PHE A 189 -2.49 7.82 9.69
N ASP A 190 -3.47 7.31 10.45
CA ASP A 190 -4.03 8.00 11.59
C ASP A 190 -3.08 7.86 12.79
N LYS A 191 -2.28 8.90 13.05
CA LYS A 191 -1.26 8.89 14.12
C LYS A 191 -1.81 8.56 15.50
N ARG A 192 -3.02 9.03 15.82
CA ARG A 192 -3.64 8.79 17.12
C ARG A 192 -4.06 7.33 17.22
N ARG A 193 -4.84 6.86 16.24
CA ARG A 193 -5.34 5.50 16.20
C ARG A 193 -4.22 4.46 16.10
N SER A 194 -3.22 4.71 15.25
CA SER A 194 -2.05 3.84 15.13
C SER A 194 -1.28 3.73 16.45
N LYS A 195 -1.18 4.81 17.23
CA LYS A 195 -0.52 4.80 18.53
C LYS A 195 -1.35 4.05 19.59
N GLU A 196 -2.66 4.23 19.60
CA GLU A 196 -3.58 3.56 20.52
C GLU A 196 -3.65 2.04 20.26
N LEU A 197 -3.67 1.63 18.98
CA LEU A 197 -3.73 0.22 18.59
C LEU A 197 -2.38 -0.50 18.70
N GLY A 198 -1.27 0.23 18.52
CA GLY A 198 0.08 -0.32 18.47
C GLY A 198 0.40 -1.02 17.13
N LEU A 199 1.69 -1.26 16.92
CA LEU A 199 2.23 -1.79 15.67
C LEU A 199 1.60 -3.14 15.25
N PRO A 200 1.44 -4.16 16.13
CA PRO A 200 0.89 -5.44 15.72
C PRO A 200 -0.53 -5.32 15.17
N MET A 201 -1.39 -4.52 15.81
CA MET A 201 -2.77 -4.35 15.31
C MET A 201 -2.84 -3.57 14.02
N VAL A 202 -1.99 -2.55 13.82
CA VAL A 202 -1.89 -1.88 12.51
C VAL A 202 -1.51 -2.88 11.42
N CYS A 203 -0.53 -3.77 11.69
CA CYS A 203 -0.14 -4.82 10.75
C CYS A 203 -1.29 -5.80 10.48
N VAL A 204 -2.06 -6.20 11.50
CA VAL A 204 -3.25 -7.05 11.35
C VAL A 204 -4.30 -6.39 10.47
N VAL A 205 -4.61 -5.11 10.66
CA VAL A 205 -5.62 -4.40 9.88
C VAL A 205 -5.18 -4.28 8.40
N VAL A 206 -3.92 -3.94 8.15
CA VAL A 206 -3.39 -3.84 6.78
C VAL A 206 -3.36 -5.22 6.11
N ALA A 207 -2.79 -6.24 6.75
CA ALA A 207 -2.77 -7.61 6.22
C ALA A 207 -4.18 -8.19 6.03
N GLY A 208 -5.08 -7.96 6.98
CA GLY A 208 -6.47 -8.37 6.93
C GLY A 208 -7.23 -7.73 5.79
N SER A 209 -7.00 -6.44 5.52
CA SER A 209 -7.60 -5.75 4.37
C SER A 209 -7.14 -6.33 3.02
N MET A 210 -5.86 -6.73 2.90
CA MET A 210 -5.34 -7.41 1.71
C MET A 210 -5.95 -8.80 1.54
N ALA A 211 -6.01 -9.58 2.61
CA ALA A 211 -6.65 -10.90 2.61
C ALA A 211 -8.14 -10.80 2.22
N LEU A 212 -8.87 -9.84 2.79
CA LEU A 212 -10.26 -9.56 2.44
C LEU A 212 -10.40 -9.20 0.96
N ALA A 213 -9.55 -8.33 0.44
CA ALA A 213 -9.59 -7.91 -0.96
C ALA A 213 -9.34 -9.09 -1.92
N VAL A 214 -8.38 -9.97 -1.59
CA VAL A 214 -8.15 -11.21 -2.34
C VAL A 214 -9.36 -12.13 -2.26
N PHE A 215 -9.93 -12.37 -1.07
CA PHE A 215 -11.12 -13.20 -0.89
C PHE A 215 -12.32 -12.70 -1.69
N VAL A 216 -12.59 -11.39 -1.66
CA VAL A 216 -13.66 -10.76 -2.43
C VAL A 216 -13.42 -10.94 -3.93
N SER A 217 -12.18 -10.74 -4.39
CA SER A 217 -11.86 -10.89 -5.82
C SER A 217 -12.06 -12.33 -6.32
N VAL A 218 -11.68 -13.34 -5.53
CA VAL A 218 -11.89 -14.75 -5.88
C VAL A 218 -13.38 -15.09 -5.87
N THR A 219 -14.12 -14.60 -4.88
CA THR A 219 -15.56 -14.86 -4.73
C THR A 219 -16.38 -14.24 -5.86
N VAL A 220 -16.12 -12.97 -6.20
CA VAL A 220 -16.89 -12.24 -7.22
C VAL A 220 -16.61 -12.77 -8.63
N THR A 221 -15.38 -13.17 -8.91
CA THR A 221 -15.02 -13.70 -10.24
C THR A 221 -15.49 -15.13 -10.43
N GLY A 222 -15.50 -15.94 -9.36
CA GLY A 222 -15.98 -17.31 -9.37
C GLY A 222 -15.23 -18.25 -10.33
N ARG A 223 -14.07 -17.83 -10.86
CA ARG A 223 -13.31 -18.60 -11.85
C ARG A 223 -12.38 -19.59 -11.16
N SER A 224 -12.47 -20.86 -11.54
CA SER A 224 -11.53 -21.89 -11.08
C SER A 224 -10.12 -21.56 -11.57
N GLY A 225 -9.15 -21.51 -10.66
CA GLY A 225 -7.75 -21.14 -10.96
C GLY A 225 -7.45 -19.63 -10.88
N TYR A 226 -8.45 -18.77 -10.64
CA TYR A 226 -8.18 -17.35 -10.40
C TYR A 226 -7.59 -17.16 -8.99
N ALA A 227 -6.30 -16.84 -8.94
CA ALA A 227 -5.53 -16.68 -7.71
C ALA A 227 -5.86 -15.41 -6.90
N GLY A 228 -6.76 -14.56 -7.41
CA GLY A 228 -7.12 -13.28 -6.81
C GLY A 228 -6.51 -12.07 -7.51
N VAL A 229 -6.92 -10.90 -7.05
CA VAL A 229 -6.46 -9.60 -7.54
C VAL A 229 -4.95 -9.38 -7.29
N GLY A 230 -4.29 -8.63 -8.16
CA GLY A 230 -2.85 -8.38 -8.12
C GLY A 230 -2.43 -7.50 -6.93
N LEU A 231 -3.08 -6.36 -6.71
CA LEU A 231 -2.83 -5.39 -5.60
C LEU A 231 -1.41 -4.81 -5.50
N ASN A 232 -0.45 -5.32 -6.27
CA ASN A 232 0.96 -4.98 -6.19
C ASN A 232 1.56 -4.99 -7.61
N PRO A 233 1.81 -3.82 -8.20
CA PRO A 233 2.39 -3.71 -9.53
C PRO A 233 3.76 -4.39 -9.65
N ALA A 234 4.61 -4.32 -8.62
CA ALA A 234 5.92 -4.97 -8.62
C ALA A 234 5.78 -6.49 -8.68
N ARG A 235 4.85 -7.08 -7.89
CA ARG A 235 4.52 -8.51 -7.94
C ARG A 235 4.12 -8.94 -9.36
N CYS A 236 3.25 -8.19 -10.02
CA CYS A 236 2.85 -8.53 -11.38
C CYS A 236 4.02 -8.38 -12.37
N LEU A 237 4.84 -7.33 -12.22
CA LEU A 237 5.97 -7.04 -13.11
C LEU A 237 7.05 -8.12 -13.04
N GLY A 238 7.43 -8.58 -11.86
CA GLY A 238 8.51 -9.56 -11.70
C GLY A 238 8.22 -10.87 -12.44
N ALA A 239 6.99 -11.38 -12.34
CA ALA A 239 6.58 -12.58 -13.09
C ALA A 239 6.56 -12.33 -14.60
N ALA A 240 6.02 -11.19 -15.05
CA ALA A 240 5.94 -10.84 -16.46
C ALA A 240 7.32 -10.72 -17.12
N LEU A 241 8.31 -10.15 -16.43
CA LEU A 241 9.69 -10.04 -16.92
C LEU A 241 10.37 -11.40 -17.10
N LEU A 242 10.07 -12.39 -16.26
CA LEU A 242 10.76 -13.69 -16.26
C LEU A 242 10.05 -14.78 -17.08
N GLN A 243 8.72 -14.74 -17.14
CA GLN A 243 7.91 -15.72 -17.85
C GLN A 243 7.46 -15.23 -19.23
N GLY A 244 7.30 -13.92 -19.40
CA GLY A 244 6.87 -13.33 -20.66
C GLY A 244 5.47 -13.77 -21.10
N GLY A 245 5.24 -13.74 -22.42
CA GLY A 245 4.02 -14.26 -23.04
C GLY A 245 2.75 -13.58 -22.55
N ILE A 246 1.76 -14.38 -22.14
CA ILE A 246 0.42 -13.93 -21.74
C ILE A 246 0.42 -12.97 -20.53
N LEU A 247 1.48 -12.97 -19.71
CA LEU A 247 1.59 -12.07 -18.55
C LEU A 247 1.79 -10.59 -18.95
N TRP A 248 2.21 -10.33 -20.19
CA TRP A 248 2.30 -8.98 -20.73
C TRP A 248 0.96 -8.46 -21.27
N ASP A 249 0.02 -9.38 -21.58
CA ASP A 249 -1.27 -9.00 -22.12
C ASP A 249 -2.11 -8.27 -21.07
N GLY A 250 -2.43 -7.02 -21.36
CA GLY A 250 -3.13 -6.13 -20.43
C GLY A 250 -2.35 -5.78 -19.15
N HIS A 251 -1.04 -6.03 -19.09
CA HIS A 251 -0.21 -5.80 -17.90
C HIS A 251 -0.35 -4.40 -17.28
N TRP A 252 -0.61 -3.39 -18.12
CA TRP A 252 -0.84 -2.01 -17.71
C TRP A 252 -1.95 -1.87 -16.67
N VAL A 253 -2.94 -2.77 -16.65
CA VAL A 253 -4.05 -2.76 -15.69
C VAL A 253 -3.54 -2.88 -14.25
N PHE A 254 -2.52 -3.69 -14.02
CA PHE A 254 -1.92 -3.90 -12.70
C PHE A 254 -1.13 -2.69 -12.20
N TRP A 255 -0.89 -1.69 -13.05
CA TRP A 255 -0.31 -0.40 -12.69
C TRP A 255 -1.37 0.68 -12.58
N VAL A 256 -2.19 0.82 -13.63
CA VAL A 256 -3.22 1.87 -13.72
C VAL A 256 -4.32 1.67 -12.67
N GLY A 257 -4.79 0.45 -12.47
CA GLY A 257 -5.85 0.16 -11.50
C GLY A 257 -5.46 0.61 -10.08
N PRO A 258 -4.32 0.15 -9.54
CA PRO A 258 -3.88 0.59 -8.22
C PRO A 258 -3.55 2.08 -8.12
N ILE A 259 -2.98 2.69 -9.16
CA ILE A 259 -2.71 4.15 -9.18
C ILE A 259 -4.02 4.95 -9.12
N LEU A 260 -5.04 4.54 -9.89
CA LEU A 260 -6.37 5.17 -9.85
C LEU A 260 -7.00 5.03 -8.47
N ALA A 261 -6.90 3.85 -7.85
CA ALA A 261 -7.38 3.64 -6.48
C ALA A 261 -6.67 4.56 -5.47
N CYS A 262 -5.35 4.75 -5.59
CA CYS A 262 -4.59 5.70 -4.78
C CYS A 262 -5.09 7.13 -4.94
N SER A 263 -5.32 7.59 -6.18
CA SER A 263 -5.85 8.94 -6.45
C SER A 263 -7.25 9.14 -5.87
N VAL A 264 -8.15 8.18 -6.06
CA VAL A 264 -9.53 8.21 -5.53
C VAL A 264 -9.51 8.21 -4.00
N TYR A 265 -8.76 7.29 -3.39
CA TYR A 265 -8.63 7.21 -1.93
C TYR A 265 -8.00 8.49 -1.35
N HIS A 266 -6.97 9.03 -1.98
CA HIS A 266 -6.36 10.29 -1.53
C HIS A 266 -7.38 11.43 -1.52
N CYS A 267 -8.10 11.62 -2.64
CA CYS A 267 -9.16 12.63 -2.75
C CYS A 267 -10.24 12.46 -1.69
N LEU A 268 -10.72 11.22 -1.47
CA LEU A 268 -11.67 10.92 -0.41
C LEU A 268 -11.10 11.26 0.97
N SER A 269 -9.85 10.90 1.23
CA SER A 269 -9.20 11.12 2.53
C SER A 269 -9.01 12.60 2.90
N LEU A 270 -9.02 13.50 1.91
CA LEU A 270 -9.04 14.95 2.15
C LEU A 270 -10.39 15.44 2.67
N ASN A 271 -11.47 14.72 2.36
CA ASN A 271 -12.85 15.07 2.72
C ASN A 271 -13.39 14.27 3.93
N LEU A 272 -12.64 13.27 4.42
CA LEU A 272 -13.05 12.51 5.59
C LEU A 272 -13.13 13.44 6.82
N PRO A 273 -14.18 13.30 7.65
CA PRO A 273 -14.32 14.12 8.84
C PRO A 273 -13.12 13.88 9.76
N ARG A 274 -12.32 14.94 9.97
CA ARG A 274 -11.32 14.93 11.03
C ARG A 274 -12.10 14.96 12.34
N GLN A 275 -11.83 14.01 13.24
CA GLN A 275 -12.40 14.01 14.58
C GLN A 275 -11.86 15.22 15.38
N ASN A 276 -12.42 16.39 15.10
CA ASN A 276 -12.50 17.53 16.01
C ASN A 276 -13.94 17.65 16.55
N LEU A 277 -14.78 16.62 16.40
CA LEU A 277 -16.16 16.64 16.88
C LEU A 277 -16.31 16.34 18.37
N THR A 278 -15.24 16.01 19.10
CA THR A 278 -15.32 15.68 20.54
C THR A 278 -14.80 16.78 21.46
N SER A 279 -14.22 17.87 20.98
CA SER A 279 -13.87 18.99 21.88
C SER A 279 -15.06 19.91 22.14
N VAL A 280 -16.07 19.94 21.26
CA VAL A 280 -17.24 20.82 21.44
C VAL A 280 -18.26 20.23 22.42
N GLU A 281 -18.42 18.91 22.48
CA GLU A 281 -19.32 18.26 23.46
C GLU A 281 -18.69 18.23 24.87
N GLU A 282 -17.36 18.03 24.99
CA GLU A 282 -16.66 18.18 26.27
C GLU A 282 -16.66 19.64 26.76
N GLU A 283 -16.43 20.64 25.90
CA GLU A 283 -16.54 22.06 26.30
C GLU A 283 -17.99 22.46 26.66
N CYS A 284 -19.01 21.90 25.99
CA CYS A 284 -20.40 22.22 26.29
C CYS A 284 -20.91 21.57 27.60
N GLU A 285 -20.43 20.37 27.93
CA GLU A 285 -20.70 19.72 29.22
C GLU A 285 -19.92 20.39 30.37
N ILE A 286 -18.65 20.77 30.17
CA ILE A 286 -17.86 21.50 31.17
C ILE A 286 -18.48 22.89 31.45
N MET A 287 -18.89 23.63 30.41
CA MET A 287 -19.59 24.92 30.58
C MET A 287 -21.02 24.82 31.15
N LYS A 288 -21.60 23.61 31.23
CA LYS A 288 -22.87 23.37 31.94
C LYS A 288 -22.63 22.91 33.38
N GLY A 289 -21.53 22.20 33.65
CA GLY A 289 -21.10 21.81 34.99
C GLY A 289 -20.62 22.99 35.84
N GLU A 290 -19.88 23.93 35.26
CA GLU A 290 -19.35 25.11 35.97
C GLU A 290 -20.40 26.21 36.25
N ARG A 291 -21.59 26.15 35.64
CA ARG A 291 -22.70 27.08 35.92
C ARG A 291 -23.62 26.61 37.04
N ASN A 292 -23.40 25.41 37.58
CA ASN A 292 -24.25 24.80 38.60
C ASN A 292 -23.52 24.54 39.94
N VAL A 293 -22.39 25.22 40.18
CA VAL A 293 -21.66 25.21 41.46
C VAL A 293 -21.46 26.63 41.95
#